data_AF-A0ABD2PLQ4-F1
#
_entry.id   AF-A0ABD2PLQ4-F1
#
_cell.length_a   1.000
_cell.length_b   1.000
_cell.length_c   1.000
_cell.angle_alpha   90.00
_cell.angle_beta   90.00
_cell.angle_gamma   90.00
#
_symmetry.space_group_name_H-M   'P 1'
#
loop_
_entity.id
_entity.type
_entity.pdbx_description
1 polymer ?
#
loop_
_entity_poly.entity_id
_entity_poly.type
_entity_poly.pdbx_seq_one_letter_code
_entity_poly.pdbx_strand_id
1 'polypeptide(L)'
;MMNWSDITNFVMLYLTGDAYTVFSRMSTEDKKNWDKIRKALIDSFEMAPYKAFTLAVSLQAVTGTNLDAHLGQVERLMSIVGDRWKTFLFLRSLPESVRAKLLCEDSSDTEAVKNKTIQQ
;
A
#
# COMPACT_ATOMS: atom_id res chain seq x y z
N MET A 1 -12.69 23.36 22.29
CA MET A 1 -12.29 23.02 20.91
C MET A 1 -11.11 23.91 20.56
N MET A 2 -9.98 23.32 20.15
CA MET A 2 -8.79 24.08 19.74
C MET A 2 -9.02 24.60 18.32
N ASN A 3 -8.75 25.88 18.07
CA ASN A 3 -8.95 26.49 16.75
C ASN A 3 -7.79 26.07 15.82
N TRP A 4 -8.09 25.68 14.58
CA TRP A 4 -7.06 25.21 13.62
C TRP A 4 -6.04 26.31 13.28
N SER A 5 -6.39 27.58 13.47
CA SER A 5 -5.47 28.72 13.34
C SER A 5 -4.35 28.72 14.39
N ASP A 6 -4.60 28.15 15.56
CA ASP A 6 -3.59 28.08 16.63
C ASP A 6 -2.61 26.96 16.31
N ILE A 7 -3.11 25.85 15.77
CA ILE A 7 -2.30 24.68 15.40
C ILE A 7 -1.24 25.05 14.35
N THR A 8 -1.58 25.84 13.33
CA THR A 8 -0.61 26.25 12.29
C THR A 8 0.56 27.05 12.85
N ASN A 9 0.33 27.85 13.91
CA ASN A 9 1.39 28.61 14.58
C ASN A 9 2.35 27.73 15.40
N PHE A 10 1.88 26.59 15.89
CA PHE A 10 2.67 25.67 16.73
C PHE A 10 3.18 24.44 15.98
N VAL A 11 2.69 24.15 14.77
CA VAL A 11 3.06 22.96 13.97
C VAL A 11 4.57 22.77 13.90
N MET A 12 5.33 23.84 13.70
CA MET A 12 6.79 23.81 13.65
C MET A 12 7.43 23.11 14.86
N LEU A 13 6.84 23.27 16.06
CA LEU A 13 7.38 22.70 17.30
C LEU A 13 7.23 21.17 17.35
N TYR A 14 6.32 20.61 16.55
CA TYR A 14 6.06 19.18 16.46
C TYR A 14 6.75 18.52 15.26
N LEU A 15 7.35 19.31 14.36
CA LEU A 15 8.05 18.79 13.18
C LEU A 15 9.54 18.66 13.47
N THR A 16 10.11 17.51 13.14
CA THR A 16 11.55 17.24 13.27
C THR A 16 12.12 16.71 11.96
N GLY A 17 13.41 16.94 11.73
CA GLY A 17 14.15 16.40 10.59
C GLY A 17 13.59 16.84 9.23
N ASP A 18 13.33 15.89 8.34
CA ASP A 18 12.86 16.15 6.98
C ASP A 18 11.50 16.85 6.96
N ALA A 19 10.63 16.56 7.93
CA ALA A 19 9.30 17.17 7.97
C ALA A 19 9.38 18.66 8.28
N TYR A 20 10.31 19.05 9.16
CA TYR A 20 10.63 20.46 9.41
C TYR A 20 11.25 21.09 8.16
N THR A 21 12.11 20.38 7.45
CA THR A 21 12.74 20.87 6.21
C THR A 21 11.69 21.19 5.15
N VAL A 22 10.73 20.30 4.92
CA VAL A 22 9.59 20.52 4.01
C VAL A 22 8.82 21.77 4.43
N PHE A 23 8.41 21.84 5.71
CA PHE A 23 7.66 22.98 6.23
C PHE A 23 8.44 24.29 6.10
N SER A 24 9.73 24.31 6.42
CA SER A 24 10.57 25.51 6.36
C SER A 24 10.67 26.11 4.95
N ARG A 25 10.63 25.27 3.91
CA ARG A 25 10.69 25.66 2.49
C ARG A 25 9.35 26.17 1.94
N MET A 26 8.24 25.98 2.66
CA MET A 26 6.93 26.52 2.25
C MET A 26 6.88 28.05 2.34
N SER A 27 6.06 28.67 1.50
CA SER A 27 5.79 30.11 1.53
C SER A 27 5.14 30.55 2.84
N THR A 28 5.26 31.83 3.18
CA THR A 28 4.62 32.43 4.37
C THR A 28 3.09 32.35 4.30
N GLU A 29 2.52 32.41 3.10
CA GLU A 29 1.09 32.29 2.85
C GLU A 29 0.61 30.85 3.07
N ASP A 30 1.36 29.86 2.58
CA ASP A 30 0.97 28.46 2.70
C ASP A 30 1.10 27.94 4.14
N LYS A 31 2.06 28.45 4.91
CA LYS A 31 2.24 28.15 6.34
C LYS A 31 1.09 28.62 7.23
N LYS A 32 0.21 29.50 6.74
CA LYS A 32 -0.99 29.94 7.48
C LYS A 32 -2.19 29.00 7.26
N ASN A 33 -2.10 28.09 6.30
CA ASN A 33 -3.19 27.20 5.93
C ASN A 33 -2.85 25.74 6.26
N TRP A 34 -3.61 25.16 7.21
CA TRP A 34 -3.42 23.79 7.65
C TRP A 34 -3.55 22.77 6.51
N ASP A 35 -4.50 22.93 5.60
CA ASP A 35 -4.70 21.99 4.49
C ASP A 35 -3.49 21.96 3.54
N LYS A 36 -2.87 23.12 3.31
CA LYS A 36 -1.66 23.22 2.49
C LYS A 36 -0.45 22.59 3.19
N ILE A 37 -0.29 22.82 4.49
CA ILE A 37 0.77 22.18 5.29
C ILE A 37 0.59 20.66 5.26
N ARG A 38 -0.61 20.19 5.57
CA ARG A 38 -0.95 18.78 5.61
C ARG A 38 -0.67 18.11 4.27
N LYS A 39 -1.12 18.73 3.18
CA LYS A 39 -0.88 18.24 1.82
C LYS A 39 0.61 18.19 1.49
N ALA A 40 1.35 19.27 1.71
CA ALA A 40 2.79 19.31 1.43
C ALA A 40 3.57 18.24 2.20
N LEU A 41 3.19 17.99 3.46
CA LEU A 41 3.80 16.92 4.26
C LEU A 41 3.43 15.54 3.71
N ILE A 42 2.16 15.26 3.45
CA ILE A 42 1.74 13.96 2.89
C ILE A 42 2.45 13.71 1.56
N ASP A 43 2.41 14.65 0.63
CA ASP A 43 3.00 14.52 -0.70
C ASP A 43 4.53 14.31 -0.65
N SER A 44 5.21 14.91 0.34
CA SER A 44 6.68 14.77 0.50
C SER A 44 7.11 13.42 1.06
N PHE A 45 6.24 12.75 1.83
CA PHE A 45 6.53 11.45 2.46
C PHE A 45 5.80 10.29 1.79
N GLU A 46 4.94 10.56 0.82
CA GLU A 46 4.23 9.54 0.07
C GLU A 46 5.22 8.67 -0.71
N MET A 47 5.02 7.35 -0.62
CA MET A 47 5.85 6.40 -1.35
C MET A 47 5.43 6.40 -2.82
N ALA A 48 6.38 6.65 -3.72
CA ALA A 48 6.12 6.56 -5.15
C ALA A 48 5.59 5.16 -5.55
N PRO A 49 4.55 5.06 -6.41
CA PRO A 49 3.96 3.77 -6.81
C PRO A 49 4.97 2.75 -7.34
N TYR A 50 5.97 3.21 -8.10
CA TYR A 50 7.05 2.33 -8.59
C TYR A 50 7.86 1.72 -7.44
N LYS A 51 8.23 2.51 -6.43
CA LYS A 51 8.98 2.03 -5.26
C LYS A 51 8.13 1.04 -4.45
N ALA A 52 6.84 1.32 -4.28
CA ALA A 52 5.90 0.40 -3.63
C ALA A 52 5.79 -0.93 -4.38
N PHE A 53 5.73 -0.89 -5.72
CA PHE A 53 5.71 -2.08 -6.57
C PHE A 53 7.00 -2.91 -6.41
N THR A 54 8.17 -2.28 -6.49
CA THR A 54 9.45 -2.98 -6.30
C THR A 54 9.54 -3.67 -4.95
N LEU A 55 9.08 -3.01 -3.88
CA LEU A 55 9.01 -3.60 -2.54
C LEU A 55 8.00 -4.74 -2.45
N ALA A 56 6.84 -4.60 -3.09
CA ALA A 56 5.82 -5.66 -3.09
C ALA A 56 6.30 -6.91 -3.84
N VAL A 57 7.03 -6.75 -4.94
CA VAL A 57 7.60 -7.88 -5.71
C VAL A 57 8.72 -8.58 -4.95
N SER A 58 9.52 -7.85 -4.16
CA SER A 58 10.58 -8.44 -3.34
C SER A 58 10.05 -9.07 -2.04
N LEU A 59 8.83 -8.73 -1.64
CA LEU A 59 8.19 -9.28 -0.45
C LEU A 59 7.78 -10.74 -0.69
N GLN A 60 8.55 -11.68 -0.12
CA GLN A 60 8.21 -13.09 -0.11
C GLN A 60 7.86 -13.53 1.30
N ALA A 61 6.78 -14.31 1.43
CA ALA A 61 6.45 -14.96 2.69
C ALA A 61 7.54 -15.99 3.03
N VAL A 62 8.30 -15.72 4.09
CA VAL A 62 9.34 -16.63 4.59
C VAL A 62 8.68 -17.66 5.51
N THR A 63 9.10 -18.92 5.40
CA THR A 63 8.69 -20.00 6.32
C THR A 63 8.94 -19.59 7.78
N GLY A 64 7.87 -19.55 8.58
CA GLY A 64 7.90 -19.12 9.99
C GLY A 64 7.49 -17.67 10.26
N THR A 65 7.19 -16.87 9.23
CA THR A 65 6.60 -15.53 9.43
C THR A 65 5.10 -15.61 9.74
N ASN A 66 4.60 -14.65 10.52
CA ASN A 66 3.17 -14.50 10.74
C ASN A 66 2.49 -14.09 9.42
N LEU A 67 1.61 -14.96 8.92
CA LEU A 67 0.93 -14.78 7.64
C LEU A 67 0.09 -13.49 7.63
N ASP A 68 -0.60 -13.16 8.71
CA ASP A 68 -1.44 -11.96 8.79
C ASP A 68 -0.59 -10.68 8.71
N ALA A 69 0.58 -10.69 9.36
CA ALA A 69 1.52 -9.58 9.27
C ALA A 69 2.09 -9.42 7.85
N HIS A 70 2.35 -10.53 7.16
CA HIS A 70 2.76 -10.51 5.76
C HIS A 70 1.65 -9.95 4.86
N LEU A 71 0.42 -10.47 4.99
CA LEU A 71 -0.72 -10.01 4.20
C LEU A 71 -1.03 -8.54 4.44
N GLY A 72 -0.96 -8.06 5.69
CA GLY A 72 -1.12 -6.63 6.00
C GLY A 72 -0.05 -5.75 5.34
N GLN A 73 1.19 -6.23 5.23
CA GLN A 73 2.22 -5.51 4.48
C GLN A 73 1.96 -5.51 2.97
N VAL A 74 1.53 -6.64 2.40
CA VAL A 74 1.16 -6.75 0.98
C VAL A 74 0.00 -5.81 0.67
N GLU A 75 -1.06 -5.83 1.49
CA GLU A 75 -2.23 -4.94 1.35
C GLU A 75 -1.84 -3.47 1.38
N ARG A 76 -0.99 -3.08 2.35
CA ARG A 76 -0.48 -1.71 2.45
C ARG A 76 0.31 -1.26 1.22
N LEU A 77 1.13 -2.13 0.62
CA LEU A 77 1.87 -1.79 -0.58
C LEU A 77 0.96 -1.77 -1.82
N MET A 78 0.02 -2.71 -1.89
CA MET A 78 -0.97 -2.80 -2.96
C MET A 78 -1.90 -1.58 -3.03
N SER A 79 -2.24 -0.97 -1.90
CA SER A 79 -3.05 0.26 -1.89
C SER A 79 -2.36 1.45 -2.58
N ILE A 80 -1.03 1.43 -2.68
CA ILE A 80 -0.22 2.48 -3.29
C ILE A 80 0.03 2.20 -4.79
N VAL A 81 0.16 0.92 -5.18
CA VAL A 81 0.49 0.51 -6.56
C VAL A 81 -0.70 0.62 -7.52
N GLY A 82 -1.93 0.58 -6.99
CA GLY A 82 -3.17 0.63 -7.77
C GLY A 82 -3.73 -0.74 -8.14
N ASP A 83 -5.03 -0.78 -8.46
CA ASP A 83 -5.83 -2.03 -8.49
C ASP A 83 -5.38 -3.07 -9.51
N ARG A 84 -4.84 -2.64 -10.66
CA ARG A 84 -4.47 -3.52 -11.77
C ARG A 84 -3.46 -4.61 -11.37
N TRP A 85 -2.60 -4.33 -10.40
CA TRP A 85 -1.50 -5.22 -10.03
C TRP A 85 -1.76 -6.01 -8.74
N LYS A 86 -2.86 -5.73 -8.03
CA LYS A 86 -3.11 -6.28 -6.69
C LYS A 86 -3.15 -7.81 -6.69
N THR A 87 -3.95 -8.42 -7.56
CA THR A 87 -4.07 -9.88 -7.65
C THR A 87 -2.72 -10.54 -7.96
N PHE A 88 -1.95 -9.97 -8.89
CA PHE A 88 -0.63 -10.50 -9.25
C PHE A 88 0.38 -10.40 -8.10
N LEU A 89 0.42 -9.25 -7.41
CA LEU A 89 1.32 -9.04 -6.28
C LEU A 89 0.98 -9.95 -5.10
N PHE A 90 -0.32 -10.12 -4.81
CA PHE A 90 -0.80 -11.05 -3.80
C PHE A 90 -0.38 -12.49 -4.10
N LEU A 91 -0.66 -12.99 -5.31
CA LEU A 91 -0.25 -14.36 -5.67
C LEU A 91 1.27 -14.51 -5.64
N ARG A 92 2.03 -13.50 -6.08
CA ARG A 92 3.49 -13.52 -6.08
C ARG A 92 4.10 -13.57 -4.68
N SER A 93 3.47 -12.92 -3.69
CA SER A 93 3.98 -12.80 -2.33
C SER A 93 3.80 -14.08 -1.51
N LEU A 94 2.80 -14.91 -1.88
CA LEU A 94 2.52 -16.18 -1.22
C LEU A 94 3.62 -17.24 -1.44
N PRO A 95 3.80 -18.16 -0.47
CA PRO A 95 4.65 -19.33 -0.66
C PRO A 95 4.13 -20.21 -1.80
N GLU A 96 5.05 -20.89 -2.50
CA GLU A 96 4.70 -21.76 -3.62
C GLU A 96 3.69 -22.84 -3.25
N SER A 97 3.79 -23.40 -2.04
CA SER A 97 2.86 -24.41 -1.54
C SER A 97 1.42 -23.90 -1.41
N VAL A 98 1.23 -22.60 -1.15
CA VAL A 98 -0.10 -21.98 -1.05
C VAL A 98 -0.61 -21.63 -2.44
N ARG A 99 0.26 -21.05 -3.30
CA ARG A 99 -0.07 -20.80 -4.70
C ARG A 99 -0.55 -22.06 -5.42
N ALA A 100 0.19 -23.16 -5.25
CA ALA A 100 -0.13 -24.43 -5.90
C ALA A 100 -1.51 -24.95 -5.47
N LYS A 101 -1.90 -24.77 -4.20
CA LYS A 101 -3.24 -25.15 -3.72
C LYS A 101 -4.34 -24.30 -4.34
N LEU A 102 -4.15 -22.98 -4.36
CA LEU A 102 -5.11 -22.05 -4.95
C LEU A 102 -5.30 -22.31 -6.47
N LEU A 103 -4.22 -22.59 -7.19
CA LEU A 103 -4.26 -22.91 -8.62
C LEU A 103 -4.88 -24.28 -8.91
N CYS A 104 -4.78 -25.22 -7.96
CA CYS A 104 -5.35 -26.57 -8.15
C CYS A 104 -6.86 -26.60 -7.91
N GLU A 105 -7.40 -25.79 -7.00
CA GLU A 105 -8.85 -25.66 -6.77
C GLU A 105 -9.59 -25.10 -7.99
N ASP A 106 -8.99 -24.14 -8.72
CA ASP A 106 -9.59 -23.60 -9.96
C ASP A 106 -9.67 -24.65 -11.10
N SER A 107 -8.86 -25.72 -11.03
CA SER A 107 -8.83 -26.78 -12.05
C SER A 107 -9.89 -27.87 -11.85
N SER A 108 -10.40 -28.07 -10.63
CA SER A 108 -11.45 -29.06 -10.39
C SER A 108 -12.82 -28.66 -10.95
N ASP A 109 -13.08 -27.35 -11.10
CA ASP A 109 -14.35 -26.86 -11.66
C ASP A 109 -14.36 -26.85 -13.19
N THR A 110 -13.19 -26.77 -13.84
CA THR A 110 -13.11 -26.76 -15.31
C THR A 110 -13.24 -28.15 -15.94
N GLU A 111 -12.82 -29.21 -15.25
CA GLU A 111 -13.08 -30.61 -15.65
C GLU A 111 -14.59 -30.96 -15.54
N ALA A 112 -15.30 -30.40 -14.55
CA ALA A 112 -16.74 -30.60 -14.38
C ALA A 112 -17.58 -29.93 -15.49
N VAL A 113 -17.07 -28.86 -16.10
CA VAL A 113 -17.74 -28.16 -17.23
C VAL A 113 -17.50 -28.88 -18.56
N LYS A 114 -16.30 -29.41 -18.80
CA LYS A 114 -16.00 -30.15 -20.05
C LYS A 114 -16.83 -31.43 -20.19
N ASN A 115 -17.08 -32.15 -19.09
CA ASN A 115 -17.86 -33.38 -19.12
C ASN A 115 -19.37 -33.18 -19.33
N LYS A 116 -19.89 -31.94 -19.25
CA LYS A 116 -21.27 -31.62 -19.59
C LYS A 116 -21.49 -31.22 -21.05
N THR A 117 -20.44 -30.86 -21.79
CA THR A 117 -20.55 -30.44 -23.20
C THR A 117 -20.45 -31.60 -24.20
N ILE A 118 -20.00 -32.79 -23.77
CA ILE A 118 -19.82 -33.96 -24.66
C ILE A 118 -21.09 -34.85 -24.73
N GLN A 119 -22.16 -34.52 -24.01
CA GLN A 119 -23.43 -35.28 -24.04
C GLN A 119 -24.64 -34.49 -24.59
N GLN A 120 -24.44 -33.55 -25.52
CA GLN A 120 -25.54 -32.98 -26.32
C GLN A 120 -25.34 -33.26 -27.80
#